data_AF-A0A7J5EY47-F1
#
_entry.id   AF-A0A7J5EY47-F1
#
_cell.length_a   1.000
_cell.length_b   1.000
_cell.length_c   1.000
_cell.angle_alpha   90.00
_cell.angle_beta   90.00
_cell.angle_gamma   90.00
#
_symmetry.space_group_name_H-M   'P 1'
#
loop_
_entity.id
_entity.type
_entity.pdbx_description
1 polymer ?
#
loop_
_entity_poly.entity_id
_entity_poly.type
_entity_poly.pdbx_seq_one_letter_code
_entity_poly.pdbx_strand_id
1 'polypeptide(L)'
;MRNRLLPLLASLPLSLLAACEWHEVEQGRLGRLELIPSDCGRAYCDLDDGIATGGDLSITVRGKDGASAAGLSLVSSAPWIVDVIDLEADGLEPRFRVLGTGAGLADLSVIDGAGYEVDYLPVEVATVADLEVSVVGEGASELVTVGYDSAFEIRVGELTTLDVIGTSRGRDLTGAYEYFAFLDATLAAALEPDSDLARGHLRLRVPQAGDHELTFIAPGGATERIRLSVR
;
A
#
# COMPACT_ATOMS: atom_id res chain seq x y z
N MET A 1 57.23 -5.92 31.95
CA MET A 1 56.03 -6.56 32.54
C MET A 1 54.82 -6.01 31.80
N ARG A 2 54.37 -6.71 30.74
CA ARG A 2 53.23 -7.66 30.73
C ARG A 2 51.88 -6.94 30.53
N ASN A 3 51.44 -6.91 29.27
CA ASN A 3 50.08 -6.79 28.76
C ASN A 3 48.98 -7.21 29.74
N ARG A 4 47.86 -6.47 29.77
CA ARG A 4 46.49 -7.02 29.61
C ARG A 4 45.56 -5.99 28.96
N LEU A 5 45.35 -6.17 27.66
CA LEU A 5 44.11 -5.85 26.94
C LEU A 5 43.02 -6.85 27.35
N LEU A 6 41.75 -6.42 27.40
CA LEU A 6 40.49 -7.16 27.13
C LEU A 6 39.32 -6.52 27.91
N PRO A 7 38.06 -6.60 27.43
CA PRO A 7 37.53 -6.02 26.20
C PRO A 7 36.28 -5.15 26.48
N LEU A 8 36.01 -4.15 25.63
CA LEU A 8 34.69 -3.53 25.58
C LEU A 8 33.69 -4.55 25.02
N LEU A 9 32.72 -4.95 25.84
CA LEU A 9 31.48 -5.56 25.37
C LEU A 9 30.63 -4.44 24.74
N ALA A 10 30.75 -4.28 23.43
CA ALA A 10 29.82 -3.49 22.65
C ALA A 10 28.50 -4.27 22.56
N SER A 11 27.56 -3.95 23.44
CA SER A 11 26.16 -4.33 23.28
C SER A 11 25.60 -3.57 22.07
N LEU A 12 25.45 -4.27 20.95
CA LEU A 12 24.70 -3.80 19.79
C LEU A 12 23.24 -3.53 20.22
N PRO A 13 22.70 -2.32 20.04
CA PRO A 13 21.25 -2.17 20.06
C PRO A 13 20.71 -2.88 18.81
N LEU A 14 19.91 -3.93 19.02
CA LEU A 14 18.97 -4.37 17.99
C LEU A 14 17.97 -3.23 17.79
N SER A 15 18.25 -2.36 16.82
CA SER A 15 17.25 -1.49 16.25
C SER A 15 16.27 -2.34 15.46
N LEU A 16 15.20 -2.80 16.14
CA LEU A 16 13.94 -3.15 15.49
C LEU A 16 13.45 -1.88 14.78
N LEU A 17 13.77 -1.76 13.49
CA LEU A 17 13.01 -0.92 12.59
C LEU A 17 11.65 -1.61 12.46
N ALA A 18 10.73 -1.33 13.39
CA ALA A 18 9.33 -1.38 13.02
C ALA A 18 9.21 -0.37 11.88
N ALA A 19 8.91 -0.84 10.66
CA ALA A 19 8.42 0.05 9.64
C ALA A 19 7.23 0.78 10.28
N CYS A 20 7.37 2.07 10.54
CA CYS A 20 6.24 2.87 10.98
C CYS A 20 5.32 2.94 9.77
N GLU A 21 4.35 2.03 9.70
CA GLU A 21 3.21 2.22 8.82
C GLU A 21 2.54 3.52 9.25
N TRP A 22 2.44 4.45 8.31
CA TRP A 22 1.78 5.72 8.55
C TRP A 22 0.32 5.55 8.12
N HIS A 23 -0.60 5.71 9.06
CA HIS A 23 -2.03 5.57 8.81
C HIS A 23 -2.69 6.90 9.13
N GLU A 24 -3.29 7.53 8.12
CA GLU A 24 -4.05 8.76 8.32
C GLU A 24 -5.32 8.42 9.11
N VAL A 25 -5.54 9.14 10.21
CA VAL A 25 -6.69 8.90 11.09
C VAL A 25 -7.86 9.72 10.58
N GLU A 26 -8.89 9.03 10.08
CA GLU A 26 -10.10 9.69 9.60
C GLU A 26 -11.07 9.98 10.72
N GLN A 27 -11.69 11.15 10.68
CA GLN A 27 -12.78 11.48 11.60
C GLN A 27 -14.12 11.25 10.92
N GLY A 28 -15.00 10.50 11.60
CA GLY A 28 -16.40 10.44 11.18
C GLY A 28 -17.02 11.83 11.12
N ARG A 29 -18.00 12.01 10.23
CA ARG A 29 -18.62 13.31 9.93
C ARG A 29 -19.35 13.92 11.13
N LEU A 30 -19.80 13.10 12.08
CA LEU A 30 -20.39 13.56 13.35
C LEU A 30 -19.34 13.81 14.43
N GLY A 31 -18.06 13.50 14.16
CA GLY A 31 -16.91 13.78 15.02
C GLY A 31 -16.90 12.98 16.31
N ARG A 32 -17.54 11.81 16.35
CA ARG A 32 -17.67 10.95 17.53
C ARG A 32 -16.67 9.81 17.52
N LEU A 33 -16.31 9.36 16.32
CA LEU A 33 -15.43 8.21 16.11
C LEU A 33 -14.26 8.58 15.20
N GLU A 34 -13.20 7.80 15.34
CA GLU A 34 -12.02 7.79 14.47
C GLU A 34 -11.99 6.46 13.73
N LEU A 35 -11.77 6.50 12.42
CA LEU A 35 -11.62 5.35 11.54
C LEU A 35 -10.15 5.31 11.10
N ILE A 36 -9.46 4.24 11.47
CA ILE A 36 -8.01 4.10 11.25
C ILE A 36 -7.79 3.00 10.21
N PRO A 37 -7.46 3.33 8.95
CA PRO A 37 -7.17 2.36 7.92
C PRO A 37 -5.80 1.70 8.17
N SER A 38 -5.70 0.40 7.89
CA SER A 38 -4.46 -0.38 7.96
C SER A 38 -4.46 -1.46 6.88
N ASP A 39 -3.34 -2.17 6.73
CA ASP A 39 -3.21 -3.30 5.78
C ASP A 39 -3.50 -2.92 4.31
N CYS A 40 -3.26 -1.66 3.92
CA CYS A 40 -3.60 -1.15 2.58
C CYS A 40 -2.65 -1.62 1.46
N GLY A 41 -1.79 -2.61 1.75
CA GLY A 41 -0.80 -3.12 0.82
C GLY A 41 0.40 -2.23 0.57
N ARG A 42 0.57 -1.17 1.36
CA ARG A 42 1.62 -0.15 1.22
C ARG A 42 2.01 0.35 2.61
N ALA A 43 3.12 1.10 2.70
CA ALA A 43 3.58 1.70 3.95
C ALA A 43 2.71 2.87 4.45
N TYR A 44 1.79 3.35 3.61
CA TYR A 44 0.86 4.44 3.89
C TYR A 44 -0.59 3.99 3.62
N CYS A 45 -1.51 4.46 4.46
CA CYS A 45 -2.95 4.27 4.32
C CYS A 45 -3.69 5.59 4.50
N ASP A 46 -4.49 5.96 3.51
CA ASP A 46 -5.35 7.15 3.55
C ASP A 46 -6.66 6.85 2.81
N LEU A 47 -7.79 7.17 3.44
CA LEU A 47 -9.10 6.95 2.84
C LEU A 47 -9.51 8.14 1.96
N ASP A 48 -8.90 9.32 2.12
CA ASP A 48 -9.09 10.45 1.23
C ASP A 48 -8.53 10.17 -0.17
N ASP A 49 -7.54 9.29 -0.30
CA ASP A 49 -6.98 8.79 -1.58
C ASP A 49 -7.98 7.89 -2.34
N GLY A 50 -8.94 7.30 -1.62
CA GLY A 50 -9.96 6.42 -2.19
C GLY A 50 -9.46 4.99 -2.38
N ILE A 51 -10.39 4.03 -2.29
CA ILE A 51 -10.09 2.60 -2.29
C ILE A 51 -10.07 2.07 -3.73
N ALA A 52 -9.06 1.29 -4.10
CA ALA A 52 -9.03 0.64 -5.39
C ALA A 52 -10.13 -0.43 -5.54
N THR A 53 -10.73 -0.53 -6.72
CA THR A 53 -11.61 -1.64 -7.07
C THR A 53 -10.81 -2.95 -7.07
N GLY A 54 -11.28 -3.95 -6.33
CA GLY A 54 -10.55 -5.18 -6.05
C GLY A 54 -9.52 -5.06 -4.92
N GLY A 55 -9.34 -3.86 -4.37
CA GLY A 55 -8.49 -3.60 -3.21
C GLY A 55 -9.19 -3.90 -1.89
N ASP A 56 -8.43 -4.35 -0.90
CA ASP A 56 -8.91 -4.50 0.47
C ASP A 56 -8.07 -3.77 1.52
N LEU A 57 -8.67 -3.39 2.62
CA LEU A 57 -7.97 -2.81 3.76
C LEU A 57 -8.69 -3.17 5.06
N SER A 58 -8.01 -2.99 6.18
CA SER A 58 -8.60 -3.07 7.51
C SER A 58 -8.98 -1.68 7.99
N ILE A 59 -10.10 -1.54 8.71
CA ILE A 59 -10.45 -0.34 9.46
C ILE A 59 -10.60 -0.71 10.92
N THR A 60 -9.89 0.01 11.79
CA THR A 60 -10.11 -0.01 13.23
C THR A 60 -10.99 1.18 13.61
N VAL A 61 -12.07 0.94 14.33
CA VAL A 61 -12.96 1.99 14.84
C VAL A 61 -12.60 2.30 16.28
N ARG A 62 -12.29 3.57 16.56
CA ARG A 62 -11.95 4.06 17.90
C ARG A 62 -12.91 5.16 18.33
N GLY A 63 -13.30 5.17 19.60
CA GLY A 63 -14.09 6.25 20.17
C GLY A 63 -13.21 7.46 20.48
N LYS A 64 -13.68 8.66 20.13
CA LYS A 64 -12.97 9.90 20.40
C LYS A 64 -13.08 10.27 21.88
N ASP A 65 -12.07 10.98 22.41
CA ASP A 65 -12.05 11.51 23.78
C ASP A 65 -12.26 10.44 24.88
N GLY A 66 -11.82 9.21 24.62
CA GLY A 66 -11.95 8.08 25.55
C GLY A 66 -13.33 7.42 25.55
N ALA A 67 -14.21 7.77 24.60
CA ALA A 67 -15.43 7.03 24.36
C ALA A 67 -15.12 5.59 23.95
N SER A 68 -15.99 4.66 24.33
CA SER A 68 -15.87 3.25 23.94
C SER A 68 -16.43 3.03 22.54
N ALA A 69 -15.70 2.31 21.68
CA ALA A 69 -16.21 1.77 20.42
C ALA A 69 -16.66 0.30 20.52
N ALA A 70 -16.63 -0.28 21.73
CA ALA A 70 -17.05 -1.66 21.96
C ALA A 70 -18.52 -1.88 21.55
N GLY A 71 -18.77 -2.95 20.81
CA GLY A 71 -20.11 -3.33 20.35
C GLY A 71 -20.65 -2.49 19.20
N LEU A 72 -19.82 -1.65 18.58
CA LEU A 72 -20.16 -0.97 17.33
C LEU A 72 -19.89 -1.91 16.14
N SER A 73 -20.70 -1.75 15.10
CA SER A 73 -20.53 -2.43 13.80
C SER A 73 -20.30 -1.40 12.70
N LEU A 74 -19.53 -1.76 11.69
CA LEU A 74 -19.34 -0.97 10.48
C LEU A 74 -20.18 -1.56 9.36
N VAL A 75 -20.95 -0.72 8.66
CA VAL A 75 -21.76 -1.13 7.52
C VAL A 75 -21.56 -0.16 6.36
N SER A 76 -21.76 -0.65 5.15
CA SER A 76 -21.73 0.18 3.94
C SER A 76 -23.15 0.57 3.51
N SER A 77 -23.35 1.83 3.14
CA SER A 77 -24.60 2.30 2.53
C SER A 77 -24.82 1.75 1.11
N ALA A 78 -23.76 1.28 0.45
CA ALA A 78 -23.79 0.67 -0.88
C ALA A 78 -22.86 -0.56 -0.94
N PRO A 79 -23.33 -1.75 -0.51
CA PRO A 79 -22.53 -2.99 -0.50
C PRO A 79 -21.97 -3.43 -1.86
N TRP A 80 -22.58 -2.96 -2.95
CA TRP A 80 -22.11 -3.20 -4.33
C TRP A 80 -20.96 -2.27 -4.77
N ILE A 81 -20.58 -1.30 -3.94
CA ILE A 81 -19.43 -0.39 -4.13
C ILE A 81 -18.34 -0.76 -3.12
N VAL A 82 -18.70 -0.86 -1.84
CA VAL A 82 -17.82 -1.27 -0.75
C VAL A 82 -18.52 -2.34 0.09
N ASP A 83 -17.89 -3.49 0.27
CA ASP A 83 -18.35 -4.53 1.19
C ASP A 83 -17.57 -4.45 2.51
N VAL A 84 -18.22 -4.79 3.61
CA VAL A 84 -17.64 -4.72 4.96
C VAL A 84 -17.83 -6.06 5.65
N ILE A 85 -16.73 -6.63 6.13
CA ILE A 85 -16.70 -7.92 6.81
C ILE A 85 -16.13 -7.71 8.20
N ASP A 86 -16.88 -8.12 9.22
CA ASP A 86 -16.40 -8.11 10.60
C ASP A 86 -15.16 -9.00 10.74
N LEU A 87 -14.06 -8.42 11.23
CA LEU A 87 -12.94 -9.19 11.77
C LEU A 87 -13.24 -9.44 13.25
N GLU A 88 -12.81 -10.57 13.83
CA GLU A 88 -13.18 -10.94 15.20
C GLU A 88 -12.98 -9.76 16.17
N ALA A 89 -14.03 -9.46 16.94
CA ALA A 89 -14.14 -8.30 17.82
C ALA A 89 -13.74 -8.67 19.25
N ASP A 90 -12.45 -8.89 19.49
CA ASP A 90 -11.90 -9.09 20.82
C ASP A 90 -11.24 -7.80 21.33
N GLY A 91 -12.03 -6.73 21.44
CA GLY A 91 -11.49 -5.46 21.93
C GLY A 91 -12.49 -4.35 22.18
N LEU A 92 -11.97 -3.25 22.74
CA LEU A 92 -12.66 -1.96 22.88
C LEU A 92 -12.73 -1.18 21.56
N GLU A 93 -11.97 -1.63 20.56
CA GLU A 93 -11.81 -1.02 19.24
C GLU A 93 -12.06 -2.12 18.18
N PRO A 94 -13.30 -2.25 17.67
CA PRO A 94 -13.62 -3.29 16.71
C PRO A 94 -12.91 -3.06 15.37
N ARG A 95 -12.57 -4.15 14.69
CA ARG A 95 -11.85 -4.16 13.41
C ARG A 95 -12.72 -4.76 12.31
N PHE A 96 -12.62 -4.18 11.13
CA PHE A 96 -13.40 -4.57 9.96
C PHE A 96 -12.50 -4.68 8.75
N ARG A 97 -12.76 -5.65 7.88
CA ARG A 97 -12.16 -5.70 6.55
C ARG A 97 -13.11 -5.01 5.58
N VAL A 98 -12.56 -4.11 4.79
CA VAL A 98 -13.28 -3.31 3.79
C VAL A 98 -12.78 -3.70 2.41
N LEU A 99 -13.71 -4.03 1.51
CA LEU A 99 -13.42 -4.50 0.15
C LEU A 99 -14.00 -3.51 -0.86
N GLY A 100 -13.18 -2.96 -1.76
CA GLY A 100 -13.66 -2.19 -2.91
C GLY A 100 -14.26 -3.12 -3.97
N THR A 101 -15.58 -3.23 -4.04
CA THR A 101 -16.28 -4.18 -4.93
C THR A 101 -16.69 -3.56 -6.27
N GLY A 102 -16.92 -2.25 -6.31
CA GLY A 102 -17.30 -1.53 -7.52
C GLY A 102 -17.00 -0.04 -7.40
N ALA A 103 -16.74 0.62 -8.53
CA ALA A 103 -16.44 2.04 -8.53
C ALA A 103 -17.67 2.89 -8.17
N GLY A 104 -17.48 3.92 -7.33
CA GLY A 104 -18.53 4.83 -6.90
C GLY A 104 -18.27 5.45 -5.53
N LEU A 105 -19.29 6.05 -4.95
CA LEU A 105 -19.27 6.60 -3.59
C LEU A 105 -20.13 5.74 -2.67
N ALA A 106 -19.64 5.48 -1.47
CA ALA A 106 -20.39 4.82 -0.41
C ALA A 106 -20.12 5.52 0.93
N ASP A 107 -21.04 5.38 1.87
CA ASP A 107 -20.80 5.78 3.25
C ASP A 107 -20.47 4.54 4.07
N LEU A 108 -19.39 4.61 4.84
CA LEU A 108 -19.09 3.69 5.91
C LEU A 108 -19.77 4.20 7.19
N SER A 109 -20.95 3.67 7.50
CA SER A 109 -21.71 4.04 8.69
C SER A 109 -21.33 3.12 9.84
N VAL A 110 -21.02 3.72 11.00
CA VAL A 110 -20.85 2.99 12.25
C VAL A 110 -22.18 2.98 12.99
N ILE A 111 -22.66 1.80 13.35
CA ILE A 111 -23.96 1.60 14.02
C ILE A 111 -23.79 0.96 15.39
N ASP A 112 -24.72 1.23 16.30
CA ASP A 112 -24.80 0.55 17.60
C ASP A 112 -25.58 -0.78 17.52
N GLY A 113 -25.60 -1.53 18.63
CA GLY A 113 -26.33 -2.81 18.71
C GLY A 113 -27.86 -2.71 18.57
N ALA A 114 -28.44 -1.50 18.57
CA ALA A 114 -29.85 -1.26 18.27
C ALA A 114 -30.07 -0.86 16.80
N GLY A 115 -29.01 -0.71 16.01
CA GLY A 115 -29.03 -0.36 14.60
C GLY A 115 -29.10 1.15 14.34
N TYR A 116 -28.83 1.99 15.33
CA TYR A 116 -28.76 3.44 15.13
C TYR A 116 -27.37 3.86 14.67
N GLU A 117 -27.31 4.79 13.72
CA GLU A 117 -26.06 5.40 13.28
C GLU A 117 -25.45 6.24 14.41
N VAL A 118 -24.20 5.91 14.73
CA VAL A 118 -23.37 6.62 15.71
C VAL A 118 -22.54 7.69 15.00
N ASP A 119 -21.94 7.33 13.86
CA ASP A 119 -21.11 8.18 12.99
C ASP A 119 -21.06 7.60 11.57
N TYR A 120 -20.53 8.35 10.60
CA TYR A 120 -20.31 7.85 9.24
C TYR A 120 -19.13 8.55 8.54
N LEU A 121 -18.51 7.87 7.58
CA LEU A 121 -17.43 8.38 6.74
C LEU A 121 -17.73 8.10 5.26
N PRO A 122 -17.91 9.13 4.41
CA PRO A 122 -17.98 8.94 2.96
C PRO A 122 -16.64 8.48 2.43
N VAL A 123 -16.64 7.43 1.62
CA VAL A 123 -15.46 6.89 0.94
C VAL A 123 -15.70 6.79 -0.57
N GLU A 124 -14.63 6.98 -1.33
CA GLU A 124 -14.63 6.74 -2.77
C GLU A 124 -14.00 5.38 -3.07
N VAL A 125 -14.61 4.62 -3.98
CA VAL A 125 -13.98 3.49 -4.65
C VAL A 125 -13.77 3.83 -6.11
N ALA A 126 -12.55 3.64 -6.61
CA ALA A 126 -12.21 3.94 -7.99
C ALA A 126 -11.55 2.74 -8.67
N THR A 127 -11.74 2.63 -9.98
CA THR A 127 -10.94 1.72 -10.80
C THR A 127 -9.57 2.34 -11.01
N VAL A 128 -8.51 1.53 -10.90
CA VAL A 128 -7.15 1.92 -11.27
C VAL A 128 -7.16 2.29 -12.75
N ALA A 129 -6.97 3.57 -13.04
CA ALA A 129 -7.02 4.11 -14.39
C ALA A 129 -5.63 4.21 -15.02
N ASP A 130 -4.65 4.57 -14.19
CA ASP A 130 -3.26 4.78 -14.58
C ASP A 130 -2.34 4.14 -13.53
N LEU A 131 -1.08 3.96 -13.90
CA LEU A 131 -0.03 3.46 -13.02
C LEU A 131 1.08 4.50 -12.93
N GLU A 132 1.53 4.78 -11.72
CA GLU A 132 2.71 5.61 -11.46
C GLU A 132 3.87 4.73 -10.99
N VAL A 133 5.06 5.00 -11.51
CA VAL A 133 6.26 4.23 -11.20
C VAL A 133 7.29 5.15 -10.59
N SER A 134 7.78 4.79 -9.40
CA SER A 134 8.92 5.44 -8.79
C SER A 134 10.11 4.50 -8.75
N VAL A 135 11.30 5.03 -9.02
CA VAL A 135 12.55 4.26 -8.98
C VAL A 135 13.54 4.95 -8.05
N VAL A 136 14.05 4.20 -7.09
CA VAL A 136 15.02 4.65 -6.09
C VAL A 136 16.24 3.74 -6.13
N GLY A 137 17.40 4.31 -6.36
CA GLY A 137 18.66 3.56 -6.41
C GLY A 137 19.84 4.49 -6.69
N GLU A 138 21.06 4.05 -6.41
CA GLU A 138 22.22 4.87 -6.71
C GLU A 138 22.40 5.01 -8.23
N GLY A 139 22.31 6.25 -8.72
CA GLY A 139 22.36 6.53 -10.15
C GLY A 139 21.08 6.21 -10.91
N ALA A 140 19.98 5.92 -10.21
CA ALA A 140 18.66 5.84 -10.82
C ALA A 140 18.25 7.20 -11.37
N SER A 141 17.77 7.25 -12.61
CA SER A 141 17.23 8.46 -13.21
C SER A 141 16.14 8.15 -14.23
N GLU A 142 15.19 9.06 -14.37
CA GLU A 142 14.13 8.96 -15.37
C GLU A 142 14.66 9.31 -16.77
N LEU A 143 14.19 8.57 -17.78
CA LEU A 143 14.51 8.75 -19.18
C LEU A 143 13.23 9.04 -19.97
N VAL A 144 13.37 9.76 -21.08
CA VAL A 144 12.29 9.91 -22.06
C VAL A 144 12.56 8.96 -23.23
N THR A 145 11.74 7.93 -23.39
CA THR A 145 11.86 6.94 -24.48
C THR A 145 10.53 6.79 -25.23
N VAL A 146 10.58 6.79 -26.57
CA VAL A 146 9.40 6.53 -27.40
C VAL A 146 9.00 5.06 -27.31
N GLY A 147 7.69 4.80 -27.13
CA GLY A 147 7.11 3.46 -27.19
C GLY A 147 6.92 2.79 -25.83
N TYR A 148 7.37 3.43 -24.75
CA TYR A 148 7.18 3.03 -23.36
C TYR A 148 6.38 4.08 -22.61
N ASP A 149 5.75 3.64 -21.54
CA ASP A 149 4.92 4.48 -20.68
C ASP A 149 5.84 5.16 -19.65
N SER A 150 6.81 4.41 -19.11
CA SER A 150 7.94 4.92 -18.31
C SER A 150 9.30 4.36 -18.76
N ALA A 151 10.37 5.10 -18.55
CA ALA A 151 11.72 4.61 -18.79
C ALA A 151 12.72 5.13 -17.75
N PHE A 152 13.66 4.28 -17.34
CA PHE A 152 14.63 4.59 -16.29
C PHE A 152 16.03 4.10 -16.67
N GLU A 153 17.05 4.83 -16.24
CA GLU A 153 18.44 4.36 -16.19
C GLU A 153 18.80 3.95 -14.77
N ILE A 154 19.47 2.81 -14.60
CA ILE A 154 20.03 2.35 -13.33
C ILE A 154 21.45 1.83 -13.53
N ARG A 155 22.24 1.75 -12.46
CA ARG A 155 23.60 1.23 -12.52
C ARG A 155 23.66 -0.29 -12.42
N VAL A 156 24.56 -0.91 -13.18
CA VAL A 156 24.86 -2.34 -13.09
C VAL A 156 25.29 -2.70 -11.65
N GLY A 157 24.69 -3.75 -11.10
CA GLY A 157 25.06 -4.34 -9.81
C GLY A 157 24.65 -3.51 -8.58
N GLU A 158 24.09 -2.31 -8.77
CA GLU A 158 23.57 -1.50 -7.69
C GLU A 158 22.15 -1.92 -7.32
N LEU A 159 21.82 -1.77 -6.03
CA LEU A 159 20.47 -2.05 -5.55
C LEU A 159 19.53 -0.94 -6.00
N THR A 160 18.46 -1.33 -6.69
CA THR A 160 17.38 -0.45 -7.11
C THR A 160 16.06 -0.98 -6.56
N THR A 161 15.24 -0.08 -6.06
CA THR A 161 13.84 -0.31 -5.74
C THR A 161 12.97 0.36 -6.81
N LEU A 162 11.97 -0.36 -7.30
CA LEU A 162 10.94 0.14 -8.18
C LEU A 162 9.59 -0.11 -7.49
N ASP A 163 8.82 0.95 -7.28
CA ASP A 163 7.49 0.89 -6.66
C ASP A 163 6.44 1.35 -7.68
N VAL A 164 5.39 0.53 -7.85
CA VAL A 164 4.26 0.78 -8.74
C VAL A 164 3.01 1.09 -7.94
N ILE A 165 2.33 2.16 -8.34
CA ILE A 165 1.15 2.69 -7.68
C ILE A 165 0.00 2.76 -8.68
N GLY A 166 -1.16 2.20 -8.34
CA GLY A 166 -2.37 2.47 -9.09
C GLY A 166 -2.96 3.82 -8.71
N THR A 167 -3.27 4.62 -9.72
CA THR A 167 -3.86 5.95 -9.56
C THR A 167 -5.18 6.04 -10.33
N SER A 168 -6.01 7.00 -9.94
CA SER A 168 -7.21 7.38 -10.68
C SER A 168 -7.37 8.89 -10.66
N ARG A 169 -7.53 9.50 -11.84
CA ARG A 169 -7.69 10.96 -11.97
C ARG A 169 -6.55 11.75 -11.32
N GLY A 170 -5.33 11.19 -11.35
CA GLY A 170 -4.12 11.80 -10.78
C GLY A 170 -4.02 11.73 -9.26
N ARG A 171 -4.75 10.82 -8.62
CA ARG A 171 -4.64 10.51 -7.18
C ARG A 171 -4.24 9.06 -6.97
N ASP A 172 -3.40 8.82 -5.98
CA ASP A 172 -3.10 7.48 -5.49
C ASP A 172 -4.39 6.79 -5.04
N LEU A 173 -4.44 5.47 -5.19
CA LEU A 173 -5.49 4.65 -4.61
C LEU A 173 -4.91 3.80 -3.48
N THR A 174 -5.68 3.71 -2.39
CA THR A 174 -5.40 2.84 -1.25
C THR A 174 -6.04 1.46 -1.42
N GLY A 175 -5.65 0.55 -0.54
CA GLY A 175 -6.12 -0.83 -0.52
C GLY A 175 -5.13 -1.79 -1.18
N ALA A 176 -5.05 -2.97 -0.59
CA ALA A 176 -4.28 -4.11 -1.04
C ALA A 176 -4.91 -4.74 -2.28
N TYR A 177 -4.25 -4.64 -3.44
CA TYR A 177 -4.62 -5.37 -4.65
C TYR A 177 -3.38 -5.94 -5.34
N GLU A 178 -3.60 -6.85 -6.29
CA GLU A 178 -2.53 -7.57 -6.97
C GLU A 178 -2.36 -7.13 -8.43
N TYR A 179 -1.11 -6.91 -8.83
CA TYR A 179 -0.72 -6.70 -10.23
C TYR A 179 -0.36 -8.02 -10.90
N PHE A 180 -0.60 -8.09 -12.22
CA PHE A 180 0.11 -9.03 -13.08
C PHE A 180 1.39 -8.37 -13.58
N ALA A 181 2.53 -8.95 -13.22
CA ALA A 181 3.85 -8.45 -13.62
C ALA A 181 4.52 -9.39 -14.63
N PHE A 182 5.02 -8.83 -15.72
CA PHE A 182 5.81 -9.53 -16.73
C PHE A 182 7.22 -8.97 -16.73
N LEU A 183 8.21 -9.85 -16.53
CA LEU A 183 9.62 -9.50 -16.47
C LEU A 183 10.36 -10.37 -17.48
N ASP A 184 11.41 -9.82 -18.07
CA ASP A 184 12.37 -10.67 -18.76
C ASP A 184 13.12 -11.60 -17.78
N ALA A 185 13.79 -12.61 -18.33
CA ALA A 185 14.48 -13.61 -17.52
C ALA A 185 15.64 -13.04 -16.68
N THR A 186 16.26 -11.95 -17.13
CA THR A 186 17.38 -11.31 -16.43
C THR A 186 16.86 -10.55 -15.21
N LEU A 187 15.78 -9.78 -15.37
CA LEU A 187 15.14 -9.06 -14.26
C LEU A 187 14.55 -10.04 -13.25
N ALA A 188 13.86 -11.09 -13.71
CA ALA A 188 13.30 -12.11 -12.82
C ALA A 188 14.38 -12.80 -11.97
N ALA A 189 15.57 -13.05 -12.54
CA ALA A 189 16.71 -13.62 -11.81
C ALA A 189 17.44 -12.61 -10.91
N ALA A 190 17.21 -11.31 -11.09
CA ALA A 190 17.83 -10.23 -10.33
C ALA A 190 17.02 -9.75 -9.12
N LEU A 191 15.83 -10.31 -8.89
CA LEU A 191 14.96 -9.96 -7.77
C LEU A 191 15.59 -10.36 -6.43
N GLU A 192 15.56 -9.42 -5.49
CA GLU A 192 15.93 -9.63 -4.10
C GLU A 192 14.76 -10.28 -3.31
N PRO A 193 15.04 -11.01 -2.22
CA PRO A 193 14.03 -11.76 -1.47
C PRO A 193 12.87 -10.95 -0.90
N ASP A 194 13.03 -9.64 -0.75
CA ASP A 194 12.02 -8.71 -0.24
C ASP A 194 11.20 -8.03 -1.34
N SER A 195 11.37 -8.45 -2.60
CA SER A 195 10.48 -8.06 -3.69
C SER A 195 9.10 -8.71 -3.54
N ASP A 196 8.06 -7.93 -3.80
CA ASP A 196 6.68 -8.38 -3.95
C ASP A 196 6.10 -7.85 -5.27
N LEU A 197 6.20 -8.70 -6.29
CA LEU A 197 5.68 -8.43 -7.63
C LEU A 197 4.18 -8.17 -7.65
N ALA A 198 3.43 -8.92 -6.82
CA ALA A 198 1.99 -8.78 -6.75
C ALA A 198 1.60 -7.42 -6.16
N ARG A 199 2.41 -6.87 -5.26
CA ARG A 199 2.21 -5.52 -4.68
C ARG A 199 2.92 -4.39 -5.41
N GLY A 200 3.57 -4.69 -6.54
CA GLY A 200 4.27 -3.67 -7.32
C GLY A 200 5.55 -3.16 -6.67
N HIS A 201 6.09 -3.89 -5.69
CA HIS A 201 7.34 -3.56 -4.99
C HIS A 201 8.48 -4.46 -5.49
N LEU A 202 9.39 -3.93 -6.30
CA LEU A 202 10.48 -4.70 -6.87
C LEU A 202 11.81 -4.18 -6.34
N ARG A 203 12.60 -5.06 -5.73
CA ARG A 203 13.98 -4.78 -5.35
C ARG A 203 14.90 -5.65 -6.16
N LEU A 204 15.83 -5.03 -6.87
CA LEU A 204 16.62 -5.73 -7.87
C LEU A 204 18.06 -5.29 -7.90
N ARG A 205 18.93 -6.25 -8.21
CA ARG A 205 20.37 -6.06 -8.42
C ARG A 205 20.76 -6.68 -9.76
N VAL A 206 20.67 -5.90 -10.83
CA VAL A 206 20.87 -6.42 -12.20
C VAL A 206 22.37 -6.59 -12.48
N PRO A 207 22.87 -7.82 -12.72
CA PRO A 207 24.31 -8.08 -12.77
C PRO A 207 24.96 -7.73 -14.11
N GLN A 208 24.18 -7.40 -15.13
CA GLN A 208 24.65 -7.19 -16.50
C GLN A 208 24.05 -5.91 -17.07
N ALA A 209 24.86 -5.17 -17.84
CA ALA A 209 24.37 -4.03 -18.61
C ALA A 209 23.47 -4.51 -19.75
N GLY A 210 22.47 -3.71 -20.07
CA GLY A 210 21.48 -4.06 -21.08
C GLY A 210 20.26 -3.18 -21.00
N ASP A 211 19.38 -3.34 -21.99
CA ASP A 211 18.04 -2.78 -21.92
C ASP A 211 17.07 -3.91 -21.60
N HIS A 212 16.24 -3.68 -20.60
CA HIS A 212 15.29 -4.63 -20.07
C HIS A 212 13.88 -4.05 -20.14
N GLU A 213 12.91 -4.94 -20.30
CA GLU A 213 11.50 -4.58 -20.36
C GLU A 213 10.76 -5.28 -19.23
N LEU A 214 9.87 -4.53 -18.59
CA LEU A 214 8.90 -5.07 -17.66
C LEU A 214 7.54 -4.40 -17.88
N THR A 215 6.48 -5.11 -17.54
CA THR A 215 5.11 -4.62 -17.69
C THR A 215 4.28 -4.97 -16.46
N PHE A 216 3.55 -3.98 -15.94
CA PHE A 216 2.53 -4.20 -14.90
C PHE A 216 1.14 -4.02 -15.49
N ILE A 217 0.21 -4.85 -15.02
CA ILE A 217 -1.21 -4.73 -15.33
C ILE A 217 -1.99 -4.75 -14.02
N ALA A 218 -2.72 -3.68 -13.74
CA ALA A 218 -3.59 -3.58 -12.57
C ALA A 218 -4.95 -4.26 -12.78
N PRO A 219 -5.68 -4.54 -11.68
CA PRO A 219 -7.10 -4.84 -11.75
C PRO A 219 -7.83 -3.70 -12.47
N GLY A 220 -8.62 -4.04 -13.49
CA GLY A 220 -9.27 -3.05 -14.37
C GLY A 220 -8.54 -2.80 -15.70
N GLY A 221 -7.30 -3.31 -15.85
CA GLY A 221 -6.59 -3.37 -17.13
C GLY A 221 -5.65 -2.20 -17.42
N ALA A 222 -5.51 -1.23 -16.51
CA ALA A 222 -4.45 -0.22 -16.60
C ALA A 222 -3.10 -0.92 -16.71
N THR A 223 -2.29 -0.51 -17.69
CA THR A 223 -1.05 -1.17 -18.08
C THR A 223 0.08 -0.17 -18.12
N GLU A 224 1.24 -0.57 -17.62
CA GLU A 224 2.45 0.24 -17.58
C GLU A 224 3.62 -0.54 -18.16
N ARG A 225 4.12 -0.12 -19.31
CA ARG A 225 5.30 -0.71 -19.96
C ARG A 225 6.52 0.13 -19.64
N ILE A 226 7.46 -0.50 -18.95
CA ILE A 226 8.63 0.15 -18.40
C ILE A 226 9.87 -0.35 -19.15
N ARG A 227 10.72 0.58 -19.58
CA ARG A 227 12.08 0.28 -20.03
C ARG A 227 13.07 0.55 -18.91
N LEU A 228 13.91 -0.42 -18.59
CA LEU A 228 15.00 -0.28 -17.64
C LEU A 228 16.35 -0.41 -18.37
N SER A 229 17.06 0.72 -18.50
CA SER A 229 18.39 0.81 -19.10
C SER A 229 19.46 0.63 -18.02
N VAL A 230 20.14 -0.51 -18.02
CA VAL A 230 21.18 -0.83 -17.04
C VAL A 230 22.55 -0.51 -17.63
N ARG A 231 23.33 0.33 -16.95
CA ARG A 231 24.60 0.89 -17.44
C ARG A 231 25.74 0.77 -16.44
#